data_AF-A0A6A4IKJ8-F1
#
_entry.id   AF-A0A6A4IKJ8-F1
#
_cell.length_a   1.000
_cell.length_b   1.000
_cell.length_c   1.000
_cell.angle_alpha   90.00
_cell.angle_beta   90.00
_cell.angle_gamma   90.00
#
_symmetry.space_group_name_H-M   'P 1'
#
loop_
_entity.id
_entity.type
_entity.pdbx_description
1 polymer ?
#
loop_
_entity_poly.entity_id
_entity_poly.type
_entity_poly.pdbx_seq_one_letter_code
_entity_poly.pdbx_strand_id
1 'polypeptide(L)'
;WFKEYGLAYRTSSCFGEDALMLADPRALQYILHTSGYRFPKSTDSQQITTLQFGLGVLSVEGEVHSRHRKVLNPAFATGQLRQFLGLFQRSTTRVSHSNSPYL
;
A
#
# COMPACT_ATOMS: atom_id res chain seq x y z
N TRP A 1 13.07 -18.72 6.86
CA TRP A 1 13.45 -17.39 6.32
C TRP A 1 13.93 -16.41 7.41
N PHE A 2 13.12 -15.52 8.01
CA PHE A 2 13.67 -14.51 8.96
C PHE A 2 14.36 -15.09 10.20
N LYS A 3 13.84 -16.19 10.76
CA LYS A 3 14.47 -16.89 11.89
C LYS A 3 15.80 -17.54 11.54
N GLU A 4 16.06 -17.74 10.26
CA GLU A 4 17.16 -18.56 9.75
C GLU A 4 18.27 -17.73 9.10
N TYR A 5 17.90 -16.72 8.31
CA TYR A 5 18.82 -15.84 7.59
C TYR A 5 18.90 -14.42 8.17
N GLY A 6 18.14 -14.14 9.23
CA GLY A 6 18.09 -12.83 9.87
C GLY A 6 17.17 -11.83 9.18
N LEU A 7 17.37 -10.55 9.52
CA LEU A 7 16.50 -9.43 9.13
C LEU A 7 16.80 -8.85 7.74
N ALA A 8 17.90 -9.27 7.12
CA ALA A 8 18.29 -8.87 5.78
C ALA A 8 18.92 -10.05 5.07
N TYR A 9 18.29 -10.54 4.00
CA TYR A 9 18.81 -11.67 3.22
C TYR A 9 18.46 -11.55 1.75
N ARG A 10 19.31 -12.13 0.89
CA ARG A 10 19.07 -12.20 -0.54
C ARG A 10 18.18 -13.40 -0.87
N THR A 11 17.22 -13.20 -1.76
CA THR A 11 16.33 -14.23 -2.29
C THR A 11 16.15 -14.05 -3.79
N SER A 12 15.76 -15.09 -4.51
CA SER A 12 15.31 -14.94 -5.89
C SER A 12 13.85 -14.45 -5.91
N SER A 13 13.58 -13.46 -6.74
CA SER A 13 12.25 -12.90 -7.05
C SER A 13 11.62 -13.66 -8.23
N CYS A 14 10.50 -13.13 -8.71
CA CYS A 14 9.92 -13.51 -10.00
C CYS A 14 11.00 -13.49 -11.10
N PHE A 15 10.90 -14.43 -12.04
CA PHE A 15 11.80 -14.53 -13.20
C PHE A 15 13.29 -14.71 -12.87
N GLY A 16 13.63 -15.11 -11.64
CA GLY A 16 15.01 -15.39 -11.24
C GLY A 16 15.86 -14.16 -10.93
N GLU A 17 15.24 -12.98 -10.81
CA GLU A 17 15.95 -11.77 -10.41
C GLU A 17 16.39 -11.83 -8.94
N ASP A 18 17.56 -11.26 -8.64
CA ASP A 18 18.02 -11.12 -7.25
C ASP A 18 17.20 -10.04 -6.53
N ALA A 19 16.60 -10.40 -5.39
CA ALA A 19 15.88 -9.49 -4.51
C ALA A 19 16.47 -9.50 -3.10
N LEU A 20 16.46 -8.32 -2.47
CA LEU A 20 16.82 -8.14 -1.07
C LEU A 20 15.55 -8.15 -0.22
N MET A 21 15.40 -9.14 0.64
CA MET A 21 14.34 -9.16 1.64
C MET A 21 14.80 -8.44 2.91
N LEU A 22 13.99 -7.49 3.38
CA LEU A 22 14.27 -6.68 4.57
C LEU A 22 13.12 -6.75 5.57
N ALA A 23 13.47 -6.97 6.83
CA ALA A 23 12.57 -6.92 7.99
C ALA A 23 13.11 -6.05 9.14
N ASP A 24 14.27 -5.42 8.96
CA ASP A 24 14.79 -4.46 9.95
C ASP A 24 13.93 -3.19 9.96
N PRO A 25 13.34 -2.79 11.11
CA PRO A 25 12.45 -1.63 11.18
C PRO A 25 13.11 -0.31 10.77
N ARG A 26 14.41 -0.13 11.05
CA ARG A 26 15.13 1.10 10.70
C ARG A 26 15.39 1.17 9.20
N ALA A 27 15.76 0.04 8.59
CA ALA A 27 15.91 -0.07 7.14
C ALA A 27 14.58 0.18 6.44
N LEU A 28 13.48 -0.42 6.92
CA LEU A 28 12.14 -0.21 6.38
C LEU A 28 11.70 1.24 6.52
N GLN A 29 11.90 1.88 7.67
CA GLN A 29 11.60 3.30 7.86
C GLN A 29 12.41 4.17 6.88
N TYR A 30 13.70 3.88 6.71
CA TYR A 30 14.55 4.63 5.79
C TYR A 30 14.07 4.51 4.34
N ILE A 31 13.79 3.29 3.89
CA ILE A 31 13.35 3.00 2.51
C ILE A 31 11.95 3.54 2.24
N LEU A 32 10.98 3.25 3.12
CA LEU A 32 9.56 3.54 2.86
C LEU A 32 9.15 4.98 3.19
N HIS A 33 9.89 5.65 4.09
CA HIS A 33 9.53 6.99 4.57
C HIS A 33 10.62 8.02 4.28
N THR A 34 11.80 7.87 4.87
CA THR A 34 12.86 8.91 4.82
C THR A 34 13.36 9.17 3.41
N SER A 35 13.45 8.12 2.59
CA SER A 35 14.01 8.19 1.24
C SER A 35 13.14 7.48 0.20
N GLY A 36 11.81 7.50 0.39
CA GLY A 36 10.84 6.80 -0.47
C GLY A 36 11.06 6.97 -1.97
N TYR A 37 11.36 8.19 -2.42
CA TYR A 37 11.58 8.47 -3.85
C TYR A 37 12.94 8.01 -4.39
N ARG A 38 13.88 7.61 -3.54
CA ARG A 38 15.14 6.97 -3.93
C ARG A 38 14.96 5.50 -4.25
N PHE A 39 13.88 4.89 -3.78
CA PHE A 39 13.54 3.48 -3.96
C PHE A 39 12.21 3.38 -4.74
N PRO A 40 12.23 3.62 -6.06
CA PRO A 40 11.01 3.56 -6.87
C PRO A 40 10.41 2.15 -6.87
N LYS A 41 9.09 2.06 -7.11
CA LYS A 41 8.44 0.76 -7.31
C LYS A 41 9.10 0.03 -8.49
N SER A 42 9.19 -1.30 -8.41
CA SER A 42 9.68 -2.11 -9.53
C SER A 42 8.83 -1.89 -10.78
N THR A 43 9.44 -2.08 -11.95
CA THR A 43 8.76 -1.95 -13.25
C THR A 43 7.49 -2.81 -13.30
N ASP A 44 7.58 -4.06 -12.85
CA ASP A 44 6.45 -4.99 -12.80
C ASP A 44 5.32 -4.43 -11.93
N SER A 45 5.65 -3.89 -10.75
CA SER A 45 4.66 -3.30 -9.85
C SER A 45 3.97 -2.10 -10.49
N GLN A 46 4.71 -1.24 -11.19
CA GLN A 46 4.15 -0.08 -11.91
C GLN A 46 3.23 -0.52 -13.04
N GLN A 47 3.63 -1.53 -13.82
CA GLN A 47 2.83 -2.08 -14.91
C GLN A 47 1.53 -2.72 -14.39
N ILE A 48 1.63 -3.60 -13.39
CA ILE A 48 0.46 -4.26 -12.78
C ILE A 48 -0.52 -3.21 -12.24
N THR A 49 -0.02 -2.20 -11.53
CA THR A 49 -0.85 -1.13 -10.97
C THR A 49 -1.51 -0.29 -12.07
N THR A 50 -0.79 0.00 -13.16
CA THR A 50 -1.34 0.73 -14.31
C THR A 50 -2.42 -0.09 -15.03
N LEU A 51 -2.22 -1.40 -15.17
CA LEU A 51 -3.21 -2.29 -15.78
C LEU A 51 -4.49 -2.40 -14.95
N GLN A 52 -4.36 -2.45 -13.62
CA GLN A 52 -5.51 -2.60 -12.71
C GLN A 52 -6.28 -1.29 -12.47
N PHE A 53 -5.57 -0.17 -12.32
CA PHE A 53 -6.13 1.09 -11.85
C PHE A 53 -5.98 2.25 -12.84
N GLY A 54 -5.35 2.02 -13.99
CA GLY A 54 -5.02 3.05 -14.96
C GLY A 54 -3.87 3.95 -14.52
N LEU A 55 -3.70 5.05 -15.26
CA LEU A 55 -2.76 6.11 -14.93
C LEU A 55 -3.33 6.97 -13.79
N GLY A 56 -2.68 6.95 -12.63
CA GLY A 56 -3.18 7.62 -11.44
C GLY A 56 -2.18 7.61 -10.28
N VAL A 57 -2.62 8.05 -9.10
CA VAL A 57 -1.77 8.16 -7.89
C VAL A 57 -1.08 6.84 -7.52
N LEU A 58 -1.63 5.68 -7.90
CA LEU A 58 -1.01 4.39 -7.58
C LEU A 58 0.13 4.03 -8.55
N SER A 59 0.04 4.45 -9.82
CA SER A 59 0.97 4.09 -10.89
C SER A 59 2.07 5.12 -11.14
N VAL A 60 1.84 6.41 -10.88
CA VAL A 60 2.86 7.46 -11.07
C VAL A 60 3.92 7.45 -9.95
N GLU A 61 5.10 8.01 -10.25
CA GLU A 61 6.23 8.11 -9.33
C GLU A 61 6.70 9.56 -9.09
N GLY A 62 7.61 9.74 -8.13
CA GLY A 62 8.35 10.99 -7.93
C GLY A 62 7.48 12.20 -7.60
N GLU A 63 7.82 13.35 -8.19
CA GLU A 63 7.13 14.62 -7.96
C GLU A 63 5.66 14.56 -8.39
N VAL A 64 5.35 13.83 -9.46
CA VAL A 64 3.97 13.65 -9.95
C VAL A 64 3.15 12.90 -8.90
N HIS A 65 3.70 11.83 -8.33
CA HIS A 65 3.09 11.12 -7.20
C HIS A 65 2.87 12.05 -5.99
N SER A 66 3.88 12.86 -5.65
CA SER A 66 3.80 13.84 -4.54
C SER A 66 2.64 14.82 -4.73
N ARG A 67 2.55 15.39 -5.94
CA ARG A 67 1.48 16.34 -6.30
C ARG A 67 0.11 15.68 -6.26
N HIS A 68 -0.05 14.47 -6.80
CA HIS A 68 -1.31 13.75 -6.76
C HIS A 68 -1.76 13.46 -5.32
N ARG A 69 -0.85 12.97 -4.47
CA ARG A 69 -1.16 12.78 -3.04
C ARG A 69 -1.55 14.09 -2.35
N LYS A 70 -0.84 15.19 -2.62
CA LYS A 70 -1.15 16.49 -2.00
C LYS A 70 -2.57 16.93 -2.30
N VAL A 71 -3.06 16.72 -3.53
CA VAL A 71 -4.44 17.04 -3.93
C VAL A 71 -5.45 16.09 -3.28
N LEU A 72 -5.12 14.81 -3.11
CA LEU A 72 -6.03 13.79 -2.56
C LEU A 72 -6.12 13.78 -1.03
N ASN A 73 -5.02 14.05 -0.33
CA ASN A 73 -4.92 13.94 1.14
C ASN A 73 -6.04 14.67 1.92
N PRO A 74 -6.56 15.84 1.51
CA PRO A 74 -7.67 16.48 2.21
C PRO A 74 -8.92 15.60 2.35
N ALA A 75 -9.23 14.77 1.36
CA ALA A 75 -10.38 13.84 1.41
C ALA A 75 -10.21 12.74 2.47
N PHE A 76 -8.96 12.46 2.87
CA PHE A 76 -8.60 11.46 3.88
C PHE A 76 -8.22 12.08 5.24
N ALA A 77 -8.47 13.38 5.44
CA ALA A 77 -8.26 14.02 6.74
C ALA A 77 -9.21 13.43 7.80
N THR A 78 -8.78 13.41 9.06
CA THR A 78 -9.56 12.83 10.18
C THR A 78 -10.98 13.38 10.26
N GLY A 79 -11.18 14.68 10.00
CA GLY A 79 -12.50 15.29 9.98
C GLY A 79 -13.43 14.73 8.90
N GLN A 80 -12.89 14.47 7.70
CA GLN A 80 -13.65 13.85 6.60
C GLN A 80 -13.94 12.38 6.91
N LEU A 81 -12.94 11.63 7.40
CA LEU A 81 -13.10 10.22 7.76
C LEU A 81 -14.18 9.99 8.82
N ARG A 82 -14.32 10.89 9.80
CA ARG A 82 -15.38 10.80 10.82
C ARG A 82 -16.79 10.85 10.23
N GLN A 83 -16.99 11.57 9.12
CA GLN A 83 -18.30 11.65 8.46
C GLN A 83 -18.73 10.30 7.85
N PHE A 84 -17.77 9.46 7.47
CA PHE A 84 -18.04 8.13 6.93
C PHE A 84 -18.39 7.07 8.00
N LEU A 85 -18.18 7.34 9.30
CA LEU A 85 -18.40 6.36 10.36
C LEU A 85 -19.82 5.79 10.37
N GLY A 86 -20.84 6.65 10.24
CA GLY A 86 -22.23 6.20 10.18
C GLY A 86 -22.55 5.37 8.93
N LEU A 87 -21.85 5.60 7.81
CA LEU A 87 -21.98 4.76 6.62
C LEU A 87 -21.35 3.38 6.86
N PHE A 88 -20.15 3.33 7.44
CA PHE A 88 -19.49 2.05 7.75
C PHE A 88 -20.30 1.22 8.76
N GLN A 89 -20.85 1.84 9.81
CA GLN A 89 -21.71 1.16 10.77
C GLN A 89 -22.95 0.56 10.09
N ARG A 90 -23.66 1.34 9.27
CA ARG A 90 -24.84 0.83 8.54
C ARG A 90 -24.49 -0.32 7.59
N SER A 91 -23.39 -0.20 6.85
CA SER A 91 -22.94 -1.25 5.92
C SER A 91 -22.55 -2.53 6.65
N THR A 92 -21.83 -2.43 7.76
CA THR A 92 -21.44 -3.60 8.56
C THR A 92 -22.63 -4.28 9.22
N THR A 93 -23.58 -3.51 9.77
CA THR A 93 -24.85 -4.05 10.27
C THR A 93 -25.62 -4.80 9.17
N ARG A 94 -25.74 -4.23 7.96
CA ARG A 94 -26.40 -4.88 6.83
C ARG A 94 -25.75 -6.23 6.48
N VAL A 95 -24.44 -6.26 6.34
CA VAL A 95 -23.69 -7.49 6.01
C VAL A 95 -23.82 -8.52 7.13
N SER A 96 -23.77 -8.09 8.40
CA SER A 96 -23.96 -8.98 9.54
C SER A 96 -25.35 -9.62 9.55
N HIS A 97 -26.40 -8.89 9.18
CA HIS A 97 -27.75 -9.45 9.09
C HIS A 97 -27.91 -10.40 7.91
N SER A 98 -27.31 -10.11 6.75
CA SER A 98 -27.38 -11.02 5.59
C SER A 98 -26.62 -12.34 5.78
N ASN A 99 -25.72 -12.40 6.77
CA ASN A 99 -24.87 -13.57 7.02
C ASN A 99 -25.32 -14.39 8.25
N SER A 100 -26.51 -14.10 8.79
CA SER A 100 -27.13 -14.89 9.86
C SER A 100 -28.13 -15.88 9.24
N PRO A 101 -27.84 -17.19 9.18
CA PRO A 101 -28.73 -18.20 8.58
C PRO A 101 -29.96 -18.56 9.45
N TYR A 102 -30.31 -17.74 10.43
CA TYR A 102 -31.41 -18.00 11.38
C TYR A 102 -32.46 -16.87 11.48
N LEU A 103 -32.49 -15.98 10.47
CA LEU A 103 -33.67 -15.23 10.03
C LEU A 103 -33.81 -15.42 8.51
#